data_AF-A0A087QUK6-F1
#
_entry.id   AF-A0A087QUK6-F1
#
_cell.length_a   1.000
_cell.length_b   1.000
_cell.length_c   1.000
_cell.angle_alpha   90.00
_cell.angle_beta   90.00
_cell.angle_gamma   90.00
#
_symmetry.space_group_name_H-M   'P 1'
#
loop_
_entity.id
_entity.type
_entity.pdbx_description
1 polymer ?
#
loop_
_entity_poly.entity_id
_entity_poly.type
_entity_poly.pdbx_seq_one_letter_code
_entity_poly.pdbx_strand_id
1 'polypeptide(L)'
;ADVGLALGTLYGNVFSQTTICRFEALQLSFKNMCKLKPLLNKWLEEADSSSGSPTSIDKIAAQGRKRKKRTSIEVSVKGALESHFLKCPKPSAQEITSLADSLQLEKEVVRVWFCNRRQKEKRMTPPGGTLPGAEDV
;
A
#
# COMPACT_ATOMS: atom_id res chain seq x y z
N ALA A 1 -9.79 11.47 13.97
CA ALA A 1 -9.22 10.52 12.98
C ALA A 1 -10.29 9.54 12.51
N ASP A 2 -11.51 10.03 12.31
CA ASP A 2 -12.71 9.24 12.65
C ASP A 2 -13.45 8.77 11.39
N VAL A 3 -13.31 9.50 10.28
CA VAL A 3 -13.93 9.19 8.97
C VAL A 3 -13.44 7.86 8.41
N GLY A 4 -12.11 7.64 8.41
CA GLY A 4 -11.51 6.42 7.86
C GLY A 4 -11.83 5.16 8.66
N LEU A 5 -12.06 5.32 9.96
CA LEU A 5 -12.48 4.24 10.86
C LEU A 5 -13.96 3.93 10.68
N ALA A 6 -14.82 4.95 10.63
CA ALA A 6 -16.27 4.81 10.43
C ALA A 6 -16.61 4.15 9.08
N LEU A 7 -15.92 4.56 7.99
CA LEU A 7 -16.02 3.88 6.69
C LEU A 7 -15.59 2.41 6.75
N GLY A 8 -14.60 2.12 7.59
CA GLY A 8 -14.10 0.77 7.79
C GLY A 8 -15.14 -0.18 8.36
N THR A 9 -16.00 0.34 9.23
CA THR A 9 -17.11 -0.45 9.74
C THR A 9 -18.24 -0.60 8.71
N LEU A 10 -18.65 0.49 8.06
CA LEU A 10 -19.79 0.47 7.14
C LEU A 10 -19.54 -0.36 5.87
N TYR A 11 -18.29 -0.37 5.39
CA TYR A 11 -17.93 -0.98 4.10
C TYR A 11 -16.84 -2.06 4.20
N GLY A 12 -16.45 -2.44 5.42
CA GLY A 12 -15.51 -3.53 5.68
C GLY A 12 -14.04 -3.25 5.33
N ASN A 13 -13.69 -2.02 4.94
CA ASN A 13 -12.32 -1.61 4.58
C ASN A 13 -11.92 -0.32 5.30
N VAL A 14 -11.14 -0.43 6.37
CA VAL A 14 -10.65 0.72 7.14
C VAL A 14 -9.68 1.55 6.31
N PHE A 15 -10.01 2.82 6.07
CA PHE A 15 -9.12 3.75 5.39
C PHE A 15 -8.20 4.45 6.41
N SER A 16 -6.94 4.67 6.03
CA SER A 16 -6.00 5.46 6.83
C SER A 16 -6.30 6.94 6.71
N GLN A 17 -5.96 7.73 7.74
CA GLN A 17 -6.03 9.21 7.66
C GLN A 17 -5.29 9.75 6.43
N THR A 18 -4.12 9.19 6.07
CA THR A 18 -3.39 9.56 4.85
C THR A 18 -4.21 9.37 3.57
N THR A 19 -5.11 8.39 3.54
CA THR A 19 -6.01 8.18 2.39
C THR A 19 -7.04 9.29 2.28
N ILE A 20 -7.64 9.69 3.40
CA ILE A 20 -8.65 10.75 3.47
C ILE A 20 -8.03 12.10 3.11
N CYS A 21 -6.90 12.45 3.71
CA CYS A 21 -6.18 13.70 3.40
C CYS A 21 -5.80 13.81 1.91
N ARG A 22 -5.34 12.72 1.29
CA ARG A 22 -5.05 12.70 -0.15
C ARG A 22 -6.31 12.78 -1.03
N PHE A 23 -7.44 12.28 -0.56
CA PHE A 23 -8.72 12.43 -1.25
C PHE A 23 -9.15 13.90 -1.26
N GLU A 24 -9.12 14.56 -0.09
CA GLU A 24 -9.45 15.99 0.08
C GLU A 24 -8.54 16.90 -0.75
N ALA A 25 -7.23 16.61 -0.77
CA ALA A 25 -6.25 17.38 -1.54
C ALA A 25 -6.25 17.07 -3.05
N LEU A 26 -7.16 16.22 -3.53
CA LEU A 26 -7.22 15.74 -4.90
C LEU A 26 -5.95 15.00 -5.40
N GLN A 27 -5.18 14.39 -4.50
CA GLN A 27 -3.87 13.77 -4.76
C GLN A 27 -3.92 12.24 -4.96
N LEU A 28 -5.07 11.71 -5.35
CA LEU A 28 -5.25 10.33 -5.77
C LEU A 28 -5.52 10.29 -7.28
N SER A 29 -5.26 9.15 -7.91
CA SER A 29 -5.64 8.97 -9.32
C SER A 29 -7.15 9.10 -9.49
N PHE A 30 -7.59 9.54 -10.67
CA PHE A 30 -9.01 9.67 -10.99
C PHE A 30 -9.81 8.40 -10.66
N LYS A 31 -9.28 7.22 -11.03
CA LYS A 31 -9.91 5.92 -10.72
C LYS A 31 -10.05 5.68 -9.21
N ASN A 32 -9.08 6.10 -8.39
CA ASN A 32 -9.18 6.00 -6.94
C ASN A 32 -10.17 7.00 -6.35
N MET A 33 -10.24 8.21 -6.90
CA MET A 33 -11.25 9.20 -6.51
C MET A 33 -12.67 8.70 -6.78
N CYS A 34 -12.94 8.20 -7.99
CA CYS A 34 -14.25 7.66 -8.34
C CYS A 34 -14.67 6.48 -7.46
N LYS A 35 -13.71 5.69 -6.97
CA LYS A 35 -13.98 4.60 -6.02
C LYS A 35 -14.29 5.09 -4.61
N LEU A 36 -13.61 6.14 -4.14
CA LEU A 36 -13.77 6.65 -2.78
C LEU A 36 -14.97 7.58 -2.63
N LYS A 37 -15.29 8.37 -3.66
CA LYS A 37 -16.38 9.36 -3.64
C LYS A 37 -17.74 8.80 -3.18
N PRO A 38 -18.28 7.69 -3.74
CA PRO A 38 -19.58 7.17 -3.29
C PRO A 38 -19.55 6.66 -1.84
N LEU A 39 -18.41 6.13 -1.38
CA LEU A 39 -18.26 5.64 0.00
C LEU A 39 -18.28 6.80 1.00
N LEU A 40 -17.54 7.87 0.70
CA LEU A 40 -17.47 9.07 1.53
C LEU A 40 -18.80 9.83 1.55
N ASN A 41 -19.47 9.96 0.39
CA ASN A 41 -20.79 10.59 0.32
C ASN A 41 -21.80 9.83 1.18
N LYS A 42 -21.89 8.51 1.04
CA LYS A 42 -22.87 7.74 1.82
C LYS A 42 -22.58 7.80 3.33
N TRP A 43 -21.31 7.84 3.73
CA TRP A 43 -20.96 8.09 5.14
C TRP A 43 -21.43 9.47 5.62
N LEU A 44 -21.28 10.51 4.79
CA LEU A 44 -21.72 11.87 5.12
C LEU A 44 -23.24 11.93 5.34
N GLU A 45 -24.03 11.33 4.43
CA GLU A 45 -25.49 11.25 4.55
C GLU A 45 -25.95 10.55 5.84
N GLU A 46 -25.28 9.46 6.23
CA GLU A 46 -25.57 8.72 7.46
C GLU A 46 -25.19 9.51 8.73
N ALA A 47 -24.11 10.29 8.67
CA ALA A 47 -23.68 11.17 9.75
C ALA A 47 -24.65 12.34 9.96
N ASP A 48 -25.12 12.96 8.86
CA ASP A 48 -26.08 14.06 8.90
C ASP A 48 -27.47 13.58 9.39
N SER A 49 -27.88 12.37 8.99
CA SER A 49 -29.13 11.74 9.42
C SER A 49 -29.13 11.27 10.89
N SER A 50 -27.96 11.04 11.48
CA SER A 50 -27.79 10.61 12.89
C SER A 50 -27.62 11.79 13.87
N SER A 51 -28.02 13.00 13.49
CA SER A 51 -27.89 14.21 14.30
C SER A 51 -28.64 14.13 15.64
N GLY A 52 -27.95 13.61 16.68
CA GLY A 52 -28.42 13.72 18.06
C GLY A 52 -27.80 12.77 19.09
N SER A 53 -27.14 11.66 18.71
CA SER A 53 -26.53 10.78 19.72
C SER A 53 -25.11 10.34 19.34
N PRO A 54 -24.07 10.79 20.07
CA PRO A 54 -22.69 10.33 19.85
C PRO A 54 -22.50 8.83 20.12
N THR A 55 -23.51 8.14 20.69
CA THR A 55 -23.44 6.73 21.06
C THR A 55 -23.63 5.75 19.90
N SER A 56 -24.12 6.17 18.72
CA SER A 56 -24.33 5.25 17.59
C SER A 56 -23.02 4.91 16.85
N ILE A 57 -22.10 5.87 16.74
CA ILE A 57 -20.81 5.72 16.06
C ILE A 57 -19.91 4.72 16.81
N ASP A 58 -19.91 4.75 18.14
CA ASP A 58 -19.16 3.80 18.99
C ASP A 58 -19.67 2.36 18.88
N LYS A 59 -21.00 2.16 18.74
CA LYS A 59 -21.59 0.82 18.56
C LYS A 59 -21.23 0.20 17.21
N ILE A 60 -21.11 1.03 16.19
CA ILE A 60 -20.70 0.64 14.84
C ILE A 60 -19.22 0.23 14.88
N ALA A 61 -18.32 0.99 15.54
CA ALA A 61 -16.88 0.68 15.62
C ALA A 61 -16.51 -0.73 16.16
N ALA A 62 -17.40 -1.40 16.90
CA ALA A 62 -17.12 -2.68 17.55
C ALA A 62 -17.06 -3.93 16.62
N GLN A 63 -17.51 -3.84 15.36
CA GLN A 63 -17.55 -4.98 14.42
C GLN A 63 -16.38 -5.05 13.42
N GLY A 64 -15.29 -4.32 13.67
CA GLY A 64 -14.21 -4.11 12.70
C GLY A 64 -13.38 -5.35 12.37
N ARG A 65 -13.49 -5.85 11.13
CA ARG A 65 -12.44 -6.68 10.51
C ARG A 65 -11.14 -5.88 10.44
N LYS A 66 -10.09 -6.39 11.09
CA LYS A 66 -8.78 -5.72 11.18
C LYS A 66 -8.13 -5.64 9.79
N ARG A 67 -7.82 -4.43 9.33
CA ARG A 67 -6.96 -4.19 8.16
C ARG A 67 -5.61 -4.90 8.35
N LYS A 68 -5.11 -5.62 7.33
CA LYS A 68 -3.77 -6.23 7.39
C LYS A 68 -2.74 -5.10 7.58
N LYS A 69 -1.99 -5.17 8.68
CA LYS A 69 -0.94 -4.19 8.99
C LYS A 69 0.13 -4.26 7.91
N ARG A 70 0.64 -3.10 7.51
CA ARG A 70 1.78 -3.02 6.60
C ARG A 70 3.03 -3.52 7.33
N THR A 71 3.75 -4.47 6.76
CA THR A 71 5.07 -4.88 7.25
C THR A 71 6.06 -3.75 7.00
N SER A 72 6.72 -3.27 8.05
CA SER A 72 7.89 -2.40 7.94
C SER A 72 9.12 -3.26 7.71
N ILE A 73 9.93 -2.93 6.71
CA ILE A 73 11.18 -3.64 6.42
C ILE A 73 12.31 -2.74 6.89
N GLU A 74 13.12 -3.24 7.82
CA GLU A 74 14.27 -2.52 8.36
C GLU A 74 15.30 -2.19 7.26
N VAL A 75 16.11 -1.15 7.52
CA VAL A 75 17.11 -0.68 6.55
C VAL A 75 18.16 -1.76 6.23
N SER A 76 18.60 -2.50 7.25
CA SER A 76 19.52 -3.64 7.12
C SER A 76 18.97 -4.73 6.19
N VAL A 77 17.73 -5.16 6.45
CA VAL A 77 17.01 -6.17 5.66
C VAL A 77 16.77 -5.68 4.23
N LYS A 78 16.42 -4.40 4.06
CA LYS A 78 16.28 -3.78 2.74
C LYS A 78 17.59 -3.81 1.96
N GLY A 79 18.73 -3.54 2.59
CA GLY A 79 20.05 -3.62 1.95
C GLY A 79 20.38 -5.04 1.47
N ALA A 80 20.06 -6.07 2.26
CA ALA A 80 20.23 -7.46 1.86
C ALA A 80 19.35 -7.85 0.66
N LEU A 81 18.08 -7.43 0.68
CA LEU A 81 17.16 -7.62 -0.45
C LEU A 81 17.64 -6.92 -1.73
N GLU A 82 18.17 -5.70 -1.62
CA GLU A 82 18.74 -4.95 -2.76
C GLU A 82 20.00 -5.62 -3.32
N SER A 83 20.89 -6.10 -2.46
CA SER A 83 22.08 -6.86 -2.87
C SER A 83 21.73 -8.14 -3.64
N HIS A 84 20.73 -8.89 -3.17
CA HIS A 84 20.24 -10.07 -3.87
C HIS A 84 19.56 -9.71 -5.20
N PHE A 85 18.81 -8.61 -5.23
CA PHE A 85 18.12 -8.15 -6.44
C PHE A 85 19.09 -7.85 -7.59
N LEU A 86 20.25 -7.26 -7.30
CA LEU A 86 21.28 -6.97 -8.31
C LEU A 86 21.85 -8.24 -8.95
N LYS A 87 21.92 -9.34 -8.20
CA LYS A 87 22.40 -10.65 -8.69
C LYS A 87 21.31 -11.42 -9.43
N CYS A 88 20.11 -11.45 -8.85
CA CYS A 88 18.97 -12.18 -9.37
C CYS A 88 17.66 -11.37 -9.18
N PRO A 89 17.22 -10.60 -10.19
CA PRO A 89 16.00 -9.78 -10.12
C PRO A 89 14.68 -10.59 -10.10
N LYS A 90 14.74 -11.86 -10.52
CA LYS A 90 13.61 -12.80 -10.62
C LYS A 90 13.95 -14.10 -9.87
N PRO A 91 14.06 -14.06 -8.54
CA PRO A 91 14.32 -15.28 -7.77
C PRO A 91 13.16 -16.27 -7.94
N SER A 92 13.50 -17.55 -7.97
CA SER A 92 12.59 -18.68 -7.95
C SER A 92 11.83 -18.78 -6.61
N ALA A 93 10.78 -19.60 -6.56
CA ALA A 93 10.01 -19.80 -5.34
C ALA A 93 10.85 -20.39 -4.18
N GLN A 94 11.87 -21.19 -4.50
CA GLN A 94 12.78 -21.78 -3.52
C GLN A 94 13.76 -20.74 -2.97
N GLU A 95 14.32 -19.89 -3.83
CA GLU A 95 15.18 -18.78 -3.41
C GLU A 95 14.41 -17.76 -2.55
N ILE A 96 13.15 -17.45 -2.91
CA ILE A 96 12.29 -16.57 -2.09
C ILE A 96 12.08 -17.17 -0.70
N THR A 97 11.86 -18.48 -0.60
CA THR A 97 11.68 -19.15 0.69
C THR A 97 12.97 -19.07 1.52
N SER A 98 14.11 -19.43 0.92
CA SER A 98 15.42 -19.39 1.59
C SER A 98 15.79 -17.98 2.08
N LEU A 99 15.47 -16.96 1.27
CA LEU A 99 15.71 -15.57 1.62
C LEU A 99 14.76 -15.07 2.70
N ALA A 100 13.51 -15.53 2.71
CA ALA A 100 12.54 -15.25 3.77
C ALA A 100 12.99 -15.82 5.12
N ASP A 101 13.48 -17.06 5.13
CA ASP A 101 13.96 -17.73 6.33
C ASP A 101 15.22 -17.03 6.90
N SER A 102 16.20 -16.73 6.04
CA SER A 102 17.43 -16.03 6.45
C SER A 102 17.20 -14.59 6.93
N LEU A 103 16.22 -13.88 6.36
CA LEU A 103 15.87 -12.51 6.76
C LEU A 103 14.76 -12.45 7.82
N GLN A 104 14.27 -13.60 8.30
CA GLN A 104 13.15 -13.72 9.24
C GLN A 104 11.90 -12.92 8.80
N LEU A 105 11.58 -12.99 7.51
CA LEU A 105 10.40 -12.35 6.92
C LEU A 105 9.38 -13.39 6.46
N GLU A 106 8.11 -12.99 6.33
CA GLU A 106 7.10 -13.82 5.66
C GLU A 106 7.45 -13.95 4.17
N LYS A 107 7.34 -15.17 3.61
CA LYS A 107 7.57 -15.46 2.19
C LYS A 107 6.85 -14.49 1.25
N GLU A 108 5.62 -14.12 1.60
CA GLU A 108 4.80 -13.19 0.83
C GLU A 108 5.37 -11.76 0.83
N VAL A 109 5.97 -11.32 1.94
CA VAL A 109 6.62 -10.00 2.05
C VAL A 109 7.81 -9.93 1.09
N VAL A 110 8.66 -10.97 1.07
CA VAL A 110 9.81 -11.04 0.15
C VAL A 110 9.33 -11.09 -1.29
N ARG A 111 8.36 -11.94 -1.62
CA ARG A 111 7.78 -12.04 -2.98
C ARG A 111 7.22 -10.70 -3.46
N VAL A 112 6.42 -10.02 -2.64
CA VAL A 112 5.84 -8.71 -2.96
C VAL A 112 6.91 -7.64 -3.08
N TRP A 113 7.95 -7.70 -2.24
CA TRP A 113 9.08 -6.77 -2.32
C TRP A 113 9.78 -6.86 -3.68
N PHE A 114 10.12 -8.07 -4.17
CA PHE A 114 10.74 -8.25 -5.48
C PHE A 114 9.82 -7.77 -6.63
N CYS A 115 8.51 -8.02 -6.53
CA CYS A 115 7.54 -7.49 -7.49
C CYS A 115 7.55 -5.96 -7.53
N ASN A 116 7.47 -5.31 -6.36
CA ASN A 116 7.49 -3.87 -6.26
C ASN A 116 8.83 -3.27 -6.71
N ARG A 117 9.95 -3.94 -6.40
CA ARG A 117 11.30 -3.48 -6.78
C ARG A 117 11.51 -3.52 -8.29
N ARG A 118 11.04 -4.57 -8.99
CA ARG A 118 11.03 -4.62 -10.46
C ARG A 118 10.13 -3.56 -11.09
N GLN A 119 8.97 -3.31 -10.50
CA GLN A 119 8.08 -2.23 -10.97
C GLN A 119 8.74 -0.86 -10.81
N LYS A 120 9.46 -0.63 -9.70
CA LYS A 120 10.21 0.61 -9.48
C LYS A 120 11.29 0.80 -10.53
N GLU A 121 12.08 -0.23 -10.84
CA GLU A 121 13.11 -0.18 -11.88
C GLU A 121 12.53 0.22 -13.25
N LYS A 122 11.45 -0.45 -13.68
CA LYS A 122 10.75 -0.10 -14.92
C LYS A 122 10.19 1.32 -14.98
N ARG A 123 9.89 1.94 -13.82
CA ARG A 123 9.44 3.34 -13.76
C ARG A 123 10.58 4.33 -13.80
N MET A 124 11.78 3.94 -13.38
CA MET A 124 12.96 4.81 -13.34
C MET A 124 13.78 4.75 -14.63
N THR A 125 13.67 3.66 -15.40
CA THR A 125 14.30 3.54 -16.72
C THR A 125 13.28 3.94 -17.80
N PRO A 126 13.37 5.16 -18.40
CA PRO A 126 12.51 5.53 -19.52
C PRO A 126 12.79 4.60 -20.72
N PRO A 127 11.78 4.25 -21.53
CA PRO A 127 11.99 3.55 -22.80
C PRO A 127 12.60 4.54 -23.80
N GLY A 128 13.94 4.69 -23.77
CA GLY A 128 14.64 5.61 -24.67
C GLY A 128 15.98 6.16 -24.17
N GLY A 129 16.64 5.53 -23.19
CA GLY A 129 17.97 5.95 -22.76
C GLY A 129 19.06 5.49 -23.73
N THR A 130 19.40 6.34 -24.70
CA THR A 130 20.65 6.28 -25.46
C THR A 130 21.83 6.06 -24.52
N LEU A 131 22.60 4.99 -24.72
CA LEU A 131 23.93 4.85 -24.13
C LEU A 131 24.80 5.99 -24.70
N PRO A 132 25.40 6.88 -23.88
CA PRO A 132 26.50 7.68 -24.38
C PRO A 132 27.70 6.72 -24.51
N GLY A 133 28.20 6.63 -25.74
CA GLY A 133 29.23 5.70 -26.16
C GLY A 133 30.51 5.78 -25.35
N ALA A 134 31.13 4.62 -25.19
CA ALA A 134 32.53 4.44 -24.84
C ALA A 134 33.08 3.26 -25.67
N GLU A 135 33.03 3.42 -26.99
CA GLU A 135 33.73 2.68 -28.05
C GLU A 135 33.93 3.75 -29.14
N ASP A 136 35.06 4.06 -29.75
CA ASP A 136 36.42 3.52 -29.82
C ASP A 136 37.28 4.62 -30.49
N VAL A 137 38.61 4.55 -30.33
CA VAL A 137 39.71 5.37 -30.92
C VAL A 137 40.10 6.70 -30.28
#